data_AF-A0A662EJ42-F1
#
_entry.id   AF-A0A662EJ42-F1
#
_cell.length_a   1.000
_cell.length_b   1.000
_cell.length_c   1.000
_cell.angle_alpha   90.00
_cell.angle_beta   90.00
_cell.angle_gamma   90.00
#
_symmetry.space_group_name_H-M   'P 1'
#
loop_
_entity.id
_entity.type
_entity.pdbx_description
1 polymer ?
#
loop_
_entity_poly.entity_id
_entity_poly.type
_entity_poly.pdbx_seq_one_letter_code
_entity_poly.pdbx_strand_id
1 'polypeptide(L)' 'MRLGELIKTAEAEGKEKHVPVIELMDCPEAGCTGKLVKVSVGKEVPHPNTVEHHIKWIVLFGVKGGVAV' A
#
# COMPACT_ATOMS: atom_id res chain seq x y z
N MET A 1 -5.71 0.92 24.46
CA MET A 1 -5.51 0.46 23.08
C MET A 1 -4.27 1.10 22.52
N ARG A 2 -3.38 0.30 21.94
CA ARG A 2 -2.21 0.77 21.19
C ARG A 2 -2.57 0.86 19.70
N LEU A 3 -1.96 1.77 18.96
CA LEU A 3 -2.25 1.93 17.52
C LEU A 3 -2.09 0.61 16.74
N GLY A 4 -1.05 -0.17 17.04
CA GLY A 4 -0.79 -1.45 16.38
C GLY A 4 -1.90 -2.49 16.54
N GLU A 5 -2.75 -2.38 17.58
CA GLU A 5 -3.90 -3.27 17.79
C GLU A 5 -5.06 -2.95 16.84
N LEU A 6 -5.06 -1.76 16.22
CA LEU A 6 -6.08 -1.29 15.29
C LEU A 6 -5.65 -1.42 13.82
N ILE A 7 -4.37 -1.73 13.55
CA ILE A 7 -3.85 -1.94 12.21
C ILE A 7 -4.13 -3.39 11.82
N LYS A 8 -5.01 -3.58 10.83
CA LYS A 8 -5.31 -4.90 10.30
C LYS A 8 -4.30 -5.32 9.25
N THR A 9 -3.83 -6.56 9.33
CA THR A 9 -2.90 -7.16 8.37
C THR A 9 -3.65 -7.96 7.30
N ALA A 10 -2.91 -8.45 6.31
CA ALA A 10 -3.45 -9.36 5.30
C ALA A 10 -4.05 -10.63 5.91
N GLU A 11 -3.50 -11.16 7.01
CA GLU A 11 -4.11 -12.32 7.68
C GLU A 11 -5.45 -11.99 8.32
N ALA A 12 -5.64 -10.77 8.80
CA ALA A 12 -6.87 -10.34 9.48
C ALA A 12 -8.02 -10.04 8.51
N GLU A 13 -7.70 -9.58 7.30
CA GLU A 13 -8.68 -9.20 6.25
C GLU A 13 -8.87 -10.32 5.20
N GLY A 14 -7.89 -11.20 5.00
CA GLY A 14 -7.96 -12.30 4.03
C GLY A 14 -7.75 -11.82 2.59
N LYS A 15 -8.64 -12.19 1.64
CA LYS A 15 -8.56 -11.78 0.22
C LYS A 15 -9.15 -10.39 -0.03
N GLU A 16 -8.92 -9.46 0.88
CA GLU A 16 -9.70 -8.23 0.96
C GLU A 16 -9.12 -7.09 0.14
N LYS A 17 -10.04 -6.26 -0.36
CA LYS A 17 -9.79 -5.07 -1.17
C LYS A 17 -9.09 -3.92 -0.42
N HIS A 18 -8.89 -3.99 0.90
CA HIS A 18 -8.27 -2.91 1.69
C HIS A 18 -6.76 -3.05 1.87
N VAL A 19 -6.21 -4.26 1.72
CA VAL A 19 -4.78 -4.50 1.93
C VAL A 19 -3.98 -3.78 0.84
N PRO A 20 -3.10 -2.83 1.18
CA PRO A 20 -2.26 -2.16 0.19
C PRO A 20 -1.22 -3.13 -0.37
N VAL A 21 -1.11 -3.19 -1.68
CA VAL A 21 -0.10 -3.98 -2.41
C VAL A 21 1.05 -3.08 -2.83
N ILE A 22 2.28 -3.48 -2.51
CA ILE A 22 3.51 -2.79 -2.90
C ILE A 22 4.17 -3.55 -4.05
N GLU A 23 4.52 -2.84 -5.12
CA GLU A 23 5.22 -3.38 -6.28
C GLU A 23 6.45 -2.54 -6.58
N LEU A 24 7.56 -3.22 -6.88
CA LEU A 24 8.75 -2.58 -7.45
C LEU A 24 8.72 -2.79 -8.96
N MET A 25 8.65 -1.70 -9.70
CA MET A 25 8.64 -1.73 -11.16
C MET A 25 9.87 -1.01 -11.72
N ASP A 26 10.25 -1.40 -12.94
CA ASP A 26 11.24 -0.65 -13.70
C ASP A 26 10.65 0.68 -14.16
N CYS A 27 11.52 1.69 -14.23
CA CYS A 27 11.15 2.98 -14.78
C CYS A 27 10.77 2.81 -16.27
N PRO A 28 9.56 3.20 -16.69
CA PRO A 28 9.07 2.93 -18.04
C PRO A 28 9.72 3.84 -19.10
N GLU A 29 10.45 4.87 -18.68
CA GLU A 29 11.08 5.86 -19.55
C GLU A 29 12.46 5.37 -20.04
N ALA A 30 12.69 5.48 -21.35
CA ALA A 30 13.96 5.12 -21.96
C ALA A 30 15.11 5.97 -21.37
N GLY A 31 16.12 5.29 -20.80
CA GLY A 31 17.27 5.94 -20.17
C GLY A 31 17.13 6.15 -18.65
N CYS A 32 16.00 5.80 -18.05
CA CYS A 32 15.82 5.88 -16.61
C CYS A 32 16.39 4.63 -15.91
N THR A 33 17.29 4.82 -14.95
CA THR A 33 18.01 3.73 -14.25
C THR A 33 17.44 3.40 -12.87
N GLY A 34 16.23 3.88 -12.57
CA GLY A 34 15.59 3.75 -11.26
C GLY A 34 14.56 2.62 -11.14
N LYS A 35 14.26 2.24 -9.89
CA LYS A 35 13.07 1.45 -9.53
C LYS A 35 11.98 2.41 -9.05
N LEU A 36 10.74 2.15 -9.43
CA LEU A 36 9.56 2.85 -8.90
C LEU A 36 8.85 1.96 -7.90
N VAL A 37 8.38 2.58 -6.81
CA VAL A 37 7.50 1.92 -5.84
C VAL A 37 6.06 2.29 -6.19
N LYS A 38 5.26 1.31 -6.59
CA LYS A 38 3.83 1.48 -6.80
C LYS A 38 3.09 0.88 -5.61
N VAL A 39 2.23 1.67 -4.98
CA VAL A 39 1.33 1.18 -3.93
C VAL A 39 -0.11 1.32 -4.42
N SER A 40 -0.89 0.26 -4.28
CA SER A 40 -2.29 0.23 -4.73
C SER A 40 -3.19 -0.47 -3.72
N VAL A 41 -4.44 -0.04 -3.62
CA VAL A 41 -5.49 -0.69 -2.82
C VAL A 41 -6.58 -1.19 -3.76
N GLY A 42 -7.12 -2.38 -3.49
CA GLY A 42 -8.14 -3.01 -4.32
C GLY A 42 -7.63 -3.59 -5.65
N LYS A 43 -6.39 -4.10 -5.66
CA LYS A 43 -5.73 -4.62 -6.87
C LYS A 43 -6.43 -5.85 -7.48
N GLU A 44 -6.71 -6.86 -6.66
CA GLU A 44 -7.41 -8.08 -7.11
C GLU A 44 -8.93 -7.90 -7.09
N VAL A 45 -9.43 -7.28 -6.02
CA VAL A 45 -10.85 -6.97 -5.83
C VAL A 45 -10.99 -5.45 -5.68
N PRO A 46 -11.72 -4.74 -6.55
CA PRO A 46 -11.83 -3.29 -6.47
C PRO A 46 -12.42 -2.79 -5.15
N HIS A 47 -11.81 -1.74 -4.60
CA HIS A 47 -12.37 -0.99 -3.48
C HIS A 47 -13.40 0.05 -3.98
N PRO A 48 -14.52 0.29 -3.26
CA PRO A 48 -15.42 1.40 -3.57
C PRO A 48 -14.71 2.77 -3.62
N ASN A 49 -15.21 3.67 -4.45
CA ASN A 49 -14.77 5.07 -4.45
C ASN A 49 -15.96 6.00 -4.61
N THR A 50 -16.88 5.91 -3.65
CA THR A 50 -18.03 6.82 -3.55
C THR A 50 -17.74 7.91 -2.53
N VAL A 51 -18.59 8.93 -2.45
CA VAL A 51 -18.45 9.99 -1.44
C VAL A 51 -18.52 9.40 -0.02
N GLU A 52 -19.37 8.39 0.17
CA GLU A 52 -19.64 7.72 1.44
C GLU A 52 -18.57 6.69 1.81
N HIS A 53 -17.91 6.06 0.83
CA HIS A 53 -16.95 5.00 1.08
C HIS A 53 -15.80 5.03 0.06
N HIS A 54 -14.64 5.49 0.53
CA HIS A 54 -13.39 5.56 -0.24
C HIS A 54 -12.17 5.44 0.66
N ILE A 55 -11.05 5.02 0.08
CA ILE A 55 -9.74 5.05 0.74
C ILE A 55 -9.30 6.51 0.89
N LYS A 56 -8.92 6.89 2.10
CA LYS A 56 -8.54 8.28 2.40
C LYS A 56 -7.12 8.61 1.96
N TRP A 57 -6.19 7.70 2.19
CA TRP A 57 -4.77 7.89 1.89
C TRP A 57 -4.02 6.56 1.88
N ILE A 58 -2.81 6.61 1.33
CA ILE A 58 -1.79 5.58 1.43
C ILE A 58 -0.55 6.25 2.02
N VAL A 59 0.08 5.60 3.01
CA VAL A 59 1.37 6.02 3.57
C VAL A 59 2.37 4.89 3.35
N LEU A 60 3.60 5.25 3.00
CA LEU A 60 4.70 4.32 2.81
C LEU A 60 5.83 4.71 3.75
N PHE A 61 6.24 3.77 4.60
CA PHE A 61 7.38 3.93 5.51
C PHE A 61 8.59 3.17 4.97
N GLY A 62 9.78 3.74 5.14
CA GLY A 62 11.04 3.11 4.74
C GLY A 62 11.95 2.88 5.94
N VAL A 63 12.56 1.69 6.05
CA VAL A 63 13.56 1.41 7.10
C VAL A 63 14.94 1.35 6.47
N LYS A 64 15.87 2.19 6.95
CA LYS A 64 17.30 2.08 6.62
C LYS A 64 18.11 2.11 7.92
N GLY A 65 18.81 1.02 8.23
CA GLY A 65 19.67 0.95 9.42
C GLY A 65 18.93 0.74 10.75
N GLY A 66 17.65 0.33 10.74
CA GLY A 66 16.96 -0.23 11.91
C GLY A 66 15.68 0.48 12.34
N VAL A 67 15.45 1.75 12.01
CA VAL A 67 14.21 2.48 12.35
C VAL A 67 13.49 2.93 11.08
N ALA A 68 12.16 2.74 11.06
CA ALA A 68 11.29 3.22 9.98
C ALA A 68 11.13 4.74 10.06
N VAL A 69 11.21 5.42 8.91
CA VAL A 69 10.89 6.84 8.74
C VAL A 69 9.72 6.97 7.78
#